data_AF-A0A2V8K4W1-F1
#
_entry.id   AF-A0A2V8K4W1-F1
#
_cell.length_a   1.000
_cell.length_b   1.000
_cell.length_c   1.000
_cell.angle_alpha   90.00
_cell.angle_beta   90.00
_cell.angle_gamma   90.00
#
_symmetry.space_group_name_H-M   'P 1'
#
loop_
_entity.id
_entity.type
_entity.pdbx_description
1 polymer ?
#
loop_
_entity_poly.entity_id
_entity_poly.type
_entity_poly.pdbx_seq_one_letter_code
_entity_poly.pdbx_strand_id
1 'polypeptide(L)'
;MRKRVFLFATAAAIAASFTHTKAMTIQAETPSSVALTGRVTSAEEGPMEGVIVSAKKAGSTITISVVSDAEGRYRFPSAKLDPGPYSLRIRAVGYDLEGPRDVEVTKATTTTADIKLITARDLASQLSNSEWLASFPGTEQQKASIRACTHCHTLERVARSRYDVDKLTSVIQRMSTYPQLSFPMMIQKLVAARIGGGEDPLEQRLAGWRRQAQYLSTINLSEAPHWSYSFKTLPRPKGRATKVVYTEYDLPQKTRQPHDVIVDSQGVAWYASFGEMILGKLDPKTGRVTDYQVPLLKPNL
;
A
#
# COMPACT_ATOMS: atom_id res chain seq x y z
N MET A 1 24.10 -86.61 48.19
CA MET A 1 25.55 -86.37 48.15
C MET A 1 25.82 -85.07 47.40
N ARG A 2 26.69 -84.23 47.97
CA ARG A 2 27.49 -83.10 47.41
C ARG A 2 27.65 -83.14 45.86
N LYS A 3 27.72 -82.05 45.08
CA LYS A 3 28.06 -80.63 45.30
C LYS A 3 27.88 -79.88 43.94
N ARG A 4 27.35 -78.63 43.96
CA ARG A 4 27.87 -77.36 43.36
C ARG A 4 28.17 -77.31 41.83
N VAL A 5 27.88 -76.26 41.03
CA VAL A 5 27.82 -74.78 41.24
C VAL A 5 27.31 -74.09 39.94
N PHE A 6 26.40 -73.10 40.07
CA PHE A 6 26.14 -71.82 39.34
C PHE A 6 25.99 -71.78 37.79
N LEU A 7 25.10 -70.99 37.16
CA LEU A 7 24.77 -69.56 37.37
C LEU A 7 23.29 -69.20 37.05
N PHE A 8 22.80 -68.21 37.80
CA PHE A 8 21.79 -67.14 37.58
C PHE A 8 21.10 -67.00 36.20
N ALA A 9 19.89 -66.46 36.04
CA ALA A 9 18.74 -66.10 36.88
C ALA A 9 17.64 -65.55 35.92
N THR A 10 16.37 -65.87 36.19
CA THR A 10 15.12 -65.04 36.05
C THR A 10 14.97 -64.02 34.90
N ALA A 11 13.83 -63.77 34.25
CA ALA A 11 12.44 -64.25 34.30
C ALA A 11 11.66 -63.53 33.17
N ALA A 12 10.53 -64.12 32.73
CA ALA A 12 9.31 -63.53 32.17
C ALA A 12 9.38 -62.38 31.12
N ALA A 13 8.80 -62.63 29.95
CA ALA A 13 8.32 -61.57 29.05
C ALA A 13 6.98 -61.98 28.40
N ILE A 14 5.88 -61.40 28.90
CA ILE A 14 4.62 -61.19 28.17
C ILE A 14 4.26 -59.71 28.40
N ALA A 15 3.94 -59.01 27.30
CA ALA A 15 2.95 -57.94 27.15
C ALA A 15 3.45 -56.62 26.54
N ALA A 16 2.60 -56.15 25.62
CA ALA A 16 2.28 -54.76 25.28
C ALA A 16 3.26 -53.99 24.38
N SER A 17 3.01 -54.11 23.08
CA SER A 17 3.33 -53.11 22.07
C SER A 17 2.66 -51.77 22.41
N PHE A 18 3.43 -50.80 22.91
CA PHE A 18 3.00 -49.40 23.00
C PHE A 18 3.61 -48.60 21.84
N THR A 19 2.72 -47.93 21.11
CA THR A 19 3.00 -47.00 20.02
C THR A 19 3.74 -45.76 20.55
N HIS A 20 4.86 -45.40 19.92
CA HIS A 20 5.51 -44.10 20.14
C HIS A 20 4.80 -43.00 19.36
N THR A 21 3.78 -42.38 19.95
CA THR A 21 3.34 -41.05 19.54
C THR A 21 4.32 -40.02 20.09
N LYS A 22 5.19 -39.47 19.22
CA LYS A 22 5.94 -38.25 19.54
C LYS A 22 4.93 -37.15 19.84
N ALA A 23 4.84 -36.74 21.11
CA ALA A 23 4.11 -35.55 21.50
C ALA A 23 4.74 -34.35 20.79
N MET A 24 4.06 -33.84 19.77
CA MET A 24 4.40 -32.57 19.13
C MET A 24 4.07 -31.48 20.14
N THR A 25 5.10 -30.95 20.80
CA THR A 25 4.96 -29.83 21.71
C THR A 25 4.51 -28.64 20.88
N ILE A 26 3.22 -28.28 20.98
CA ILE A 26 2.72 -27.01 20.47
C ILE A 26 3.37 -25.95 21.37
N GLN A 27 4.50 -25.40 20.95
CA GLN A 27 4.99 -24.16 21.52
C GLN A 27 3.95 -23.09 21.17
N ALA A 28 3.17 -22.69 22.16
CA ALA A 28 2.43 -21.45 22.09
C ALA A 28 3.43 -20.34 21.75
N GLU A 29 3.22 -19.64 20.63
CA GLU A 29 3.94 -18.38 20.37
C GLU A 29 3.76 -17.51 21.62
N THR A 30 4.87 -17.14 22.25
CA THR A 30 4.86 -16.14 23.32
C THR A 30 4.09 -14.93 22.78
N PRO A 31 3.07 -14.41 23.48
CA PRO A 31 2.31 -13.27 22.98
C PRO A 31 3.30 -12.18 22.56
N SER A 32 3.27 -11.78 21.29
CA SER A 32 4.19 -10.78 20.79
C SER A 32 4.07 -9.54 21.67
N SER A 33 5.13 -9.20 22.40
CA SER A 33 5.14 -8.01 23.26
C SER A 33 4.78 -6.79 22.42
N VAL A 34 3.98 -5.87 22.98
CA VAL A 34 3.45 -4.70 22.27
C VAL A 34 4.27 -3.48 22.65
N ALA A 35 4.82 -2.77 21.66
CA ALA A 35 5.59 -1.54 21.91
C ALA A 35 4.68 -0.30 21.97
N LEU A 36 3.69 -0.24 21.09
CA LEU A 36 2.73 0.86 21.02
C LEU A 36 1.31 0.30 20.85
N THR A 37 0.38 0.79 21.64
CA THR A 37 -1.04 0.43 21.56
C THR A 37 -1.92 1.65 21.76
N GLY A 38 -3.18 1.55 21.39
CA GLY A 38 -4.19 2.52 21.79
C GLY A 38 -5.53 2.16 21.18
N ARG A 39 -6.50 3.05 21.36
CA ARG A 39 -7.80 2.97 20.69
C ARG A 39 -7.98 4.12 19.72
N VAL A 40 -8.55 3.83 18.56
CA VAL A 40 -8.99 4.82 17.58
C VAL A 40 -10.47 5.11 17.79
N THR A 41 -10.82 6.38 17.93
CA THR A 41 -12.20 6.83 18.13
C THR A 41 -12.53 8.07 17.32
N SER A 42 -13.80 8.26 16.95
CA SER A 42 -14.35 9.55 16.52
C SER A 42 -15.60 9.91 17.33
N ALA A 43 -16.04 11.17 17.24
CA ALA A 43 -17.29 11.59 17.87
C ALA A 43 -18.51 10.94 17.22
N GLU A 44 -18.43 10.68 15.91
CA GLU A 44 -19.53 10.17 15.09
C GLU A 44 -19.72 8.65 15.20
N GLU A 45 -18.62 7.89 15.33
CA GLU A 45 -18.66 6.42 15.30
C GLU A 45 -18.24 5.76 16.64
N GLY A 46 -17.73 6.54 17.61
CA GLY A 46 -17.14 5.96 18.82
C GLY A 46 -15.88 5.16 18.46
N PRO A 47 -15.65 3.96 19.04
CA PRO A 47 -14.54 3.09 18.65
C PRO A 47 -14.61 2.67 17.17
N MET A 48 -13.52 2.86 16.43
CA MET A 48 -13.50 2.68 14.98
C MET A 48 -12.70 1.45 14.56
N GLU A 49 -13.37 0.45 14.00
CA GLU A 49 -12.75 -0.68 13.33
C GLU A 49 -12.18 -0.29 11.95
N GLY A 50 -11.05 -0.90 11.58
CA GLY A 50 -10.52 -0.84 10.22
C GLY A 50 -9.73 0.42 9.90
N VAL A 51 -9.36 1.22 10.90
CA VAL A 51 -8.47 2.37 10.70
C VAL A 51 -7.05 1.86 10.58
N ILE A 52 -6.40 2.17 9.46
CA ILE A 52 -4.96 1.90 9.32
C ILE A 52 -4.22 3.00 10.07
N VAL A 53 -3.44 2.62 11.07
CA VAL A 53 -2.57 3.51 11.85
C VAL A 53 -1.15 3.24 11.42
N SER A 54 -0.43 4.25 10.94
CA SER A 54 0.99 4.13 10.63
C SER A 54 1.85 4.91 11.61
N ALA A 55 2.99 4.32 11.96
CA ALA A 55 4.03 4.92 12.77
C ALA A 55 5.35 4.95 11.98
N LYS A 56 5.97 6.13 11.91
CA LYS A 56 7.28 6.32 11.27
C LYS A 56 8.25 6.98 12.24
N LYS A 57 9.35 6.29 12.54
CA LYS A 57 10.40 6.78 13.45
C LYS A 57 11.10 8.00 12.85
N ALA A 58 11.43 8.99 13.66
CA ALA A 58 12.23 10.13 13.21
C ALA A 58 13.53 9.66 12.54
N GLY A 59 13.83 10.19 11.35
CA GLY A 59 15.02 9.83 10.57
C GLY A 59 14.99 8.47 9.86
N SER A 60 13.95 7.65 10.06
CA SER A 60 13.82 6.36 9.39
C SER A 60 13.22 6.48 7.98
N THR A 61 13.57 5.57 7.08
CA THR A 61 12.88 5.35 5.80
C THR A 61 11.75 4.32 5.91
N ILE A 62 11.57 3.71 7.08
CA ILE A 62 10.62 2.63 7.31
C ILE A 62 9.38 3.17 8.03
N THR A 63 8.22 2.86 7.47
CA THR A 63 6.92 3.09 8.12
C THR A 63 6.26 1.75 8.40
N ILE A 64 5.79 1.56 9.63
CA ILE A 64 4.98 0.39 9.99
C ILE A 64 3.53 0.83 10.05
N SER A 65 2.62 0.04 9.49
CA SER A 65 1.17 0.26 9.61
C SER A 65 0.46 -0.95 10.17
N VAL A 66 -0.49 -0.74 11.08
CA VAL A 66 -1.37 -1.77 11.66
C VAL A 66 -2.82 -1.31 11.51
N VAL A 67 -3.78 -2.19 11.74
CA VAL A 67 -5.21 -1.88 11.57
C VAL A 67 -5.94 -2.05 12.90
N SER A 68 -6.84 -1.12 13.23
CA SER A 68 -7.65 -1.21 14.45
C SER A 68 -8.67 -2.34 14.38
N ASP A 69 -8.86 -3.05 15.49
CA ASP A 69 -9.83 -4.14 15.67
C ASP A 69 -11.28 -3.63 15.86
N ALA A 70 -12.22 -4.57 16.06
CA ALA A 70 -13.64 -4.27 16.25
C ALA A 70 -13.93 -3.35 17.44
N GLU A 71 -13.05 -3.32 18.44
CA GLU A 71 -13.13 -2.43 19.60
C GLU A 71 -12.29 -1.15 19.42
N GLY A 72 -11.87 -0.88 18.19
CA GLY A 72 -11.03 0.25 17.79
C GLY A 72 -9.58 0.14 18.25
N ARG A 73 -9.12 -0.98 18.78
CA ARG A 73 -7.77 -1.10 19.34
C ARG A 73 -6.77 -1.40 18.25
N TYR A 74 -5.66 -0.67 18.24
CA TYR A 74 -4.52 -0.95 17.38
C TYR A 74 -3.32 -1.36 18.23
N ARG A 75 -2.45 -2.22 17.69
CA ARG A 75 -1.30 -2.79 18.40
C ARG A 75 -0.12 -2.94 17.46
N PHE A 76 0.98 -2.27 17.78
CA PHE A 76 2.25 -2.44 17.09
C PHE A 76 3.14 -3.43 17.84
N PRO A 77 3.60 -4.51 17.18
CA PRO A 77 4.54 -5.46 17.77
C PRO A 77 5.86 -4.78 18.13
N SER A 78 6.40 -5.08 19.31
CA SER A 78 7.72 -4.60 19.76
C SER A 78 8.86 -5.04 18.84
N ALA A 79 8.75 -6.18 18.17
CA ALA A 79 9.70 -6.61 17.15
C ALA A 79 9.74 -5.72 15.89
N LYS A 80 8.83 -4.75 15.76
CA LYS A 80 8.71 -3.84 14.61
C LYS A 80 8.97 -2.37 14.97
N LEU A 81 9.04 -2.03 16.25
CA LEU A 81 9.26 -0.66 16.72
C LEU A 81 10.42 -0.62 17.71
N ASP A 82 11.51 0.01 17.29
CA ASP A 82 12.59 0.36 18.20
C ASP A 82 12.20 1.56 19.08
N PRO A 83 12.80 1.73 20.27
CA PRO A 83 12.58 2.92 21.09
C PRO A 83 12.95 4.23 20.37
N GLY A 84 12.18 5.29 20.60
CA GLY A 84 12.41 6.63 20.09
C GLY A 84 11.13 7.37 19.67
N PRO A 85 11.28 8.56 19.07
CA PRO A 85 10.17 9.39 18.62
C PRO A 85 9.59 8.89 17.29
N TYR A 86 8.26 8.79 17.23
CA TYR A 86 7.49 8.39 16.05
C TYR A 86 6.47 9.46 15.69
N SER A 87 6.34 9.73 14.39
CA SER A 87 5.19 10.40 13.82
C SER A 87 4.09 9.39 13.50
N LEU A 88 2.85 9.75 13.77
CA LEU A 88 1.64 8.96 13.53
C LEU A 88 0.83 9.57 12.38
N ARG A 89 0.34 8.69 11.49
CA ARG A 89 -0.64 9.01 10.46
C ARG A 89 -1.75 7.96 10.45
N ILE A 90 -2.87 8.29 9.84
CA ILE A 90 -3.99 7.35 9.70
C ILE A 90 -4.46 7.29 8.25
N ARG A 91 -5.13 6.19 7.92
CA ARG A 91 -5.98 6.08 6.73
C ARG A 91 -7.34 5.54 7.14
N ALA A 92 -8.34 6.42 7.07
CA ALA A 92 -9.76 6.11 7.16
C ALA A 92 -10.49 7.13 6.28
N VAL A 93 -11.07 6.70 5.14
CA VAL A 93 -11.79 7.60 4.24
C VAL A 93 -12.92 8.30 5.00
N GLY A 94 -13.00 9.63 4.89
CA GLY A 94 -13.98 10.46 5.60
C GLY A 94 -13.48 11.01 6.93
N TYR A 95 -12.25 10.70 7.35
CA TYR A 95 -11.70 11.14 8.62
C TYR A 95 -10.29 11.68 8.50
N ASP A 96 -10.00 12.73 9.27
CA ASP A 96 -8.66 13.28 9.47
C ASP A 96 -8.17 12.98 10.90
N LEU A 97 -6.84 12.90 11.06
CA LEU A 97 -6.21 12.76 12.37
C LEU A 97 -6.29 14.08 13.15
N GLU A 98 -7.04 14.08 14.24
CA GLU A 98 -7.02 15.18 15.21
C GLU A 98 -5.74 15.12 16.05
N GLY A 99 -5.48 13.95 16.65
CA GLY A 99 -4.25 13.68 17.37
C GLY A 99 -4.31 12.38 18.19
N PRO A 100 -3.20 11.99 18.82
CA PRO A 100 -1.88 12.61 18.74
C PRO A 100 -1.22 12.38 17.37
N ARG A 101 -0.33 13.29 16.98
CA ARG A 101 0.48 13.17 15.74
C ARG A 101 1.87 12.62 15.97
N ASP A 102 2.32 12.62 17.22
CA ASP A 102 3.65 12.18 17.61
C ASP A 102 3.56 11.37 18.92
N VAL A 103 4.46 10.41 19.08
CA VAL A 103 4.53 9.55 20.27
C VAL A 103 5.97 9.10 20.52
N GLU A 104 6.36 9.00 21.80
CA GLU A 104 7.64 8.43 22.22
C GLU A 104 7.48 6.97 22.60
N VAL A 105 8.08 6.06 21.82
CA VAL A 105 8.07 4.62 22.11
C VAL A 105 9.24 4.29 23.04
N THR A 106 8.97 3.62 24.16
CA THR A 106 10.01 3.25 25.14
C THR A 106 10.31 1.74 25.10
N LYS A 107 11.49 1.34 25.58
CA LYS A 107 11.94 -0.07 25.56
C LYS A 107 11.27 -0.94 26.63
N ALA A 108 10.94 -0.36 27.77
CA ALA A 108 10.62 -1.10 29.00
C ALA A 108 9.10 -1.28 29.22
N THR A 109 8.29 -0.36 28.72
CA THR A 109 6.84 -0.37 28.92
C THR A 109 6.13 -0.20 27.59
N THR A 110 4.97 -0.83 27.46
CA THR A 110 4.07 -0.57 26.34
C THR A 110 3.62 0.89 26.41
N THR A 111 3.96 1.66 25.36
CA THR A 111 3.44 3.01 25.20
C THR A 111 1.97 2.96 24.78
N THR A 112 1.15 3.81 25.37
CA THR A 112 -0.27 3.95 25.01
C THR A 112 -0.52 5.32 24.38
N ALA A 113 -1.19 5.36 23.22
CA ALA A 113 -1.63 6.59 22.56
C ALA A 113 -3.02 6.41 21.96
N ASP A 114 -4.04 7.00 22.57
CA ASP A 114 -5.39 6.96 22.03
C ASP A 114 -5.56 8.00 20.92
N ILE A 115 -6.03 7.56 19.76
CA ILE A 115 -6.14 8.36 18.54
C ILE A 115 -7.57 8.86 18.39
N LYS A 116 -7.71 10.17 18.27
CA LYS A 116 -8.97 10.84 17.94
C LYS A 116 -8.98 11.25 16.48
N LEU A 117 -10.09 10.91 15.82
CA LEU A 117 -10.37 11.29 14.45
C LEU A 117 -11.53 12.29 14.43
N ILE A 118 -11.45 13.21 13.47
CA ILE A 118 -12.51 14.17 13.15
C ILE A 118 -12.98 13.96 11.72
N THR A 119 -14.21 14.35 11.41
CA THR A 119 -14.72 14.36 10.03
C THR A 119 -13.73 15.07 9.10
N ALA A 120 -13.45 14.46 7.95
CA ALA A 120 -12.47 14.96 6.99
C ALA A 120 -12.84 16.36 6.46
N ARG A 121 -11.86 17.24 6.42
CA ARG A 121 -12.02 18.60 5.86
C ARG A 121 -12.10 18.59 4.34
N ASP A 122 -11.43 17.63 3.71
CA ASP A 122 -11.39 17.47 2.26
C ASP A 122 -11.48 15.98 1.90
N LEU A 123 -12.71 15.45 1.87
CA LEU A 123 -12.99 14.06 1.50
C LEU A 123 -12.44 13.70 0.12
N ALA A 124 -12.50 14.62 -0.85
CA ALA A 124 -12.05 14.39 -2.22
C ALA A 124 -10.55 14.01 -2.28
N SER A 125 -9.73 14.61 -1.40
CA SER A 125 -8.29 14.31 -1.29
C SER A 125 -7.98 12.90 -0.77
N GLN A 126 -8.98 12.22 -0.20
CA GLN A 126 -8.83 10.90 0.39
C GLN A 126 -9.35 9.78 -0.52
N LEU A 127 -9.94 10.09 -1.67
CA LEU A 127 -10.53 9.08 -2.55
C LEU A 127 -9.47 8.40 -3.40
N SER A 128 -9.54 7.06 -3.44
CA SER A 128 -8.82 6.25 -4.42
C SER A 128 -9.39 6.46 -5.84
N ASN A 129 -8.64 6.05 -6.87
CA ASN A 129 -9.13 6.07 -8.25
C ASN A 129 -10.42 5.26 -8.42
N SER A 130 -10.57 4.15 -7.69
CA SER A 130 -11.78 3.32 -7.71
C SER A 130 -12.98 4.06 -7.12
N GLU A 131 -12.80 4.78 -6.01
CA GLU A 131 -13.84 5.60 -5.39
C GLU A 131 -14.23 6.78 -6.29
N TRP A 132 -13.25 7.43 -6.93
CA TRP A 132 -13.52 8.44 -7.96
C TRP A 132 -14.38 7.89 -9.10
N LEU A 133 -13.99 6.76 -9.71
CA LEU A 133 -14.76 6.12 -10.79
C LEU A 133 -16.16 5.69 -10.37
N ALA A 134 -16.32 5.21 -9.13
CA ALA A 134 -17.62 4.83 -8.58
C ALA A 134 -18.53 6.04 -8.35
N SER A 135 -17.93 7.18 -7.96
CA SER A 135 -18.60 8.45 -7.69
C SER A 135 -19.04 9.15 -8.97
N PHE A 136 -18.25 9.08 -10.04
CA PHE A 136 -18.56 9.79 -11.28
C PHE A 136 -19.92 9.37 -11.86
N PRO A 137 -20.74 10.32 -12.34
CA PRO A 137 -21.93 10.03 -13.13
C PRO A 137 -21.56 9.58 -14.56
N GLY A 138 -22.55 9.25 -15.37
CA GLY A 138 -22.38 8.87 -16.77
C GLY A 138 -22.48 7.36 -17.04
N THR A 139 -22.45 7.02 -18.33
CA THR A 139 -22.60 5.64 -18.82
C THR A 139 -21.34 4.81 -18.56
N GLU A 140 -21.48 3.48 -18.59
CA GLU A 140 -20.31 2.60 -18.48
C GLU A 140 -19.28 2.82 -19.59
N GLN A 141 -19.71 3.21 -20.79
CA GLN A 141 -18.80 3.54 -21.88
C GLN A 141 -18.01 4.83 -21.60
N GLN A 142 -18.68 5.86 -21.06
CA GLN A 142 -18.00 7.10 -20.66
C GLN A 142 -16.97 6.83 -19.57
N LYS A 143 -17.34 6.09 -18.53
CA LYS A 143 -16.43 5.67 -17.46
C LYS A 143 -15.29 4.80 -17.97
N ALA A 144 -15.59 3.87 -18.87
CA ALA A 144 -14.58 3.03 -19.53
C ALA A 144 -13.52 3.84 -20.24
N SER A 145 -13.93 4.92 -20.91
CA SER A 145 -13.01 5.77 -21.67
C SER A 145 -11.90 6.38 -20.81
N ILE A 146 -12.10 6.57 -19.50
CA ILE A 146 -11.13 7.22 -18.61
C ILE A 146 -10.42 6.26 -17.65
N ARG A 147 -10.71 4.95 -17.70
CA ARG A 147 -10.04 3.96 -16.82
C ARG A 147 -8.51 3.95 -17.03
N ALA A 148 -8.06 4.11 -18.28
CA ALA A 148 -6.65 4.15 -18.63
C ALA A 148 -5.92 5.43 -18.20
N CYS A 149 -6.62 6.47 -17.75
CA CYS A 149 -5.99 7.72 -17.28
C CYS A 149 -5.24 7.56 -15.95
N THR A 150 -5.40 6.42 -15.26
CA THR A 150 -4.86 6.19 -13.92
C THR A 150 -3.41 5.69 -13.88
N HIS A 151 -2.79 5.42 -15.04
CA HIS A 151 -1.41 4.92 -15.11
C HIS A 151 -0.38 5.99 -14.73
N CYS A 152 -0.67 7.26 -15.01
CA CYS A 152 0.28 8.37 -14.84
C CYS A 152 0.00 9.22 -13.59
N HIS A 153 -1.27 9.41 -13.24
CA HIS A 153 -1.69 10.21 -12.08
C HIS A 153 -3.08 9.79 -11.59
N THR A 154 -3.49 10.29 -10.42
CA THR A 154 -4.82 10.03 -9.87
C THR A 154 -5.91 10.79 -10.64
N LEU A 155 -7.15 10.27 -10.61
CA LEU A 155 -8.31 10.94 -11.20
C LEU A 155 -8.69 12.23 -10.48
N GLU A 156 -8.28 12.39 -9.22
CA GLU A 156 -8.46 13.62 -8.45
C GLU A 156 -7.97 14.86 -9.21
N ARG A 157 -6.79 14.76 -9.86
CA ARG A 157 -6.22 15.88 -10.61
C ARG A 157 -7.15 16.36 -11.73
N VAL A 158 -7.88 15.44 -12.36
CA VAL A 158 -8.84 15.74 -13.42
C VAL A 158 -10.12 16.29 -12.81
N ALA A 159 -10.64 15.62 -11.78
CA ALA A 159 -11.86 16.03 -11.08
C ALA A 159 -11.77 17.43 -10.46
N ARG A 160 -10.59 17.85 -9.98
CA ARG A 160 -10.36 19.20 -9.45
C ARG A 160 -10.05 20.25 -10.51
N SER A 161 -9.85 19.87 -11.77
CA SER A 161 -9.52 20.82 -12.82
C SER A 161 -10.71 21.75 -13.11
N ARG A 162 -10.43 22.98 -13.52
CA ARG A 162 -11.42 23.95 -14.04
C ARG A 162 -11.35 24.07 -15.56
N TYR A 163 -10.88 23.03 -16.23
CA TYR A 163 -10.61 23.07 -17.66
C TYR A 163 -11.89 22.72 -18.41
N ASP A 164 -12.27 23.58 -19.35
CA ASP A 164 -13.34 23.30 -20.31
C ASP A 164 -12.94 22.22 -21.32
N VAL A 165 -13.85 21.91 -22.24
CA VAL A 165 -13.67 20.88 -23.26
C VAL A 165 -12.44 21.14 -24.13
N ASP A 166 -12.21 22.38 -24.56
CA ASP A 166 -11.11 22.70 -25.50
C ASP A 166 -9.75 22.58 -24.81
N LYS A 167 -9.66 23.05 -23.57
CA LYS A 167 -8.44 22.92 -22.76
C LYS A 167 -8.17 21.47 -22.37
N LEU A 168 -9.20 20.71 -21.99
CA LEU A 168 -9.07 19.27 -21.73
C LEU A 168 -8.65 18.51 -22.98
N THR A 169 -9.23 18.82 -24.15
CA THR A 169 -8.86 18.18 -25.43
C THR A 169 -7.37 18.36 -25.70
N SER A 170 -6.86 19.59 -25.53
CA SER A 170 -5.43 19.90 -25.70
C SER A 170 -4.54 19.15 -24.68
N VAL A 171 -5.01 19.00 -23.44
CA VAL A 171 -4.30 18.25 -22.40
C VAL A 171 -4.28 16.75 -22.72
N ILE A 172 -5.40 16.16 -23.15
CA ILE A 172 -5.50 14.74 -23.54
C ILE A 172 -4.61 14.45 -24.75
N GLN A 173 -4.64 15.31 -25.77
CA GLN A 173 -3.74 15.21 -26.91
C GLN A 173 -2.28 15.19 -26.45
N ARG A 174 -1.88 16.12 -25.57
CA ARG A 174 -0.51 16.13 -25.03
C ARG A 174 -0.21 14.86 -24.24
N MET A 175 -1.13 14.41 -23.38
CA MET A 175 -0.95 13.17 -22.59
C MET A 175 -0.80 11.93 -23.47
N SER A 176 -1.47 11.89 -24.63
CA SER A 176 -1.36 10.77 -25.57
C SER A 176 0.06 10.56 -26.12
N THR A 177 0.93 11.57 -26.00
CA THR A 177 2.34 11.49 -26.40
C THR A 177 3.26 10.91 -25.32
N TYR A 178 2.73 10.54 -24.16
CA TYR A 178 3.50 10.02 -23.04
C TYR A 178 3.33 8.49 -22.91
N PRO A 179 4.41 7.73 -22.63
CA PRO A 179 4.28 6.32 -22.28
C PRO A 179 3.64 6.15 -20.90
N GLN A 180 3.15 4.94 -20.61
CA GLN A 180 2.50 4.60 -19.33
C GLN A 180 3.38 4.82 -18.07
N LEU A 181 4.69 4.95 -18.26
CA LEU A 181 5.67 5.17 -17.18
C LEU A 181 5.90 6.66 -16.88
N SER A 182 5.40 7.54 -17.74
CA SER A 182 5.47 8.98 -17.54
C SER A 182 4.52 9.40 -16.43
N PHE A 183 4.95 10.32 -15.57
CA PHE A 183 4.13 10.86 -14.49
C PHE A 183 4.64 12.26 -14.12
N PRO A 184 3.91 13.05 -13.30
CA PRO A 184 4.21 14.47 -13.12
C PRO A 184 5.63 14.82 -12.63
N MET A 185 6.31 13.93 -11.90
CA MET A 185 7.69 14.17 -11.44
C MET A 185 8.76 13.66 -12.42
N MET A 186 8.37 12.89 -13.44
CA MET A 186 9.27 12.37 -14.48
C MET A 186 8.49 12.25 -15.79
N ILE A 187 8.38 13.37 -16.49
CA ILE A 187 7.67 13.44 -17.75
C ILE A 187 8.56 12.85 -18.84
N GLN A 188 8.11 11.76 -19.45
CA GLN A 188 8.76 11.13 -20.59
C GLN A 188 7.87 11.29 -21.82
N LYS A 189 8.47 11.57 -22.98
CA LYS A 189 7.76 11.61 -24.27
C LYS A 189 8.08 10.35 -25.05
N LEU A 190 7.09 9.83 -25.76
CA LEU A 190 7.30 8.82 -26.78
C LEU A 190 8.17 9.43 -27.89
N VAL A 191 9.32 8.79 -28.15
CA VAL A 191 10.26 9.21 -29.20
C VAL A 191 9.77 8.77 -30.59
N ALA A 192 8.94 7.73 -30.64
CA ALA A 192 8.27 7.25 -31.84
C ALA A 192 6.91 6.66 -31.48
N ALA A 193 6.01 6.57 -32.47
CA ALA A 193 4.76 5.83 -32.33
C ALA A 193 5.04 4.36 -31.98
N ARG A 194 4.13 3.72 -31.23
CA ARG A 194 4.25 2.28 -30.95
C ARG A 194 4.20 1.51 -32.28
N ILE A 195 5.16 0.62 -32.48
CA ILE A 195 5.23 -0.23 -33.68
C ILE A 195 4.18 -1.35 -33.54
N GLY A 196 3.21 -1.40 -34.46
CA GLY A 196 2.18 -2.44 -34.54
C GLY A 196 0.76 -1.96 -34.21
N GLY A 197 -0.24 -2.50 -34.91
CA GLY A 197 -1.67 -2.26 -34.68
C GLY A 197 -2.36 -1.24 -35.61
N GLY A 198 -1.59 -0.45 -36.37
CA GLY A 198 -2.12 0.68 -37.14
C GLY A 198 -2.59 1.81 -36.23
N GLU A 199 -2.26 3.06 -36.55
CA GLU A 199 -2.84 4.18 -35.81
C GLU A 199 -4.26 4.45 -36.32
N ASP A 200 -5.20 4.68 -35.40
CA ASP A 200 -6.49 5.26 -35.77
C ASP A 200 -6.24 6.55 -36.59
N PRO A 201 -7.04 6.81 -37.64
CA PRO A 201 -6.99 8.07 -38.38
C PRO A 201 -6.99 9.28 -37.43
N LEU A 202 -6.21 10.32 -37.76
CA LEU A 202 -6.04 11.49 -36.89
C LEU A 202 -7.40 12.12 -36.49
N GLU A 203 -8.33 12.21 -37.44
CA GLU A 203 -9.68 12.73 -37.19
C GLU A 203 -10.44 11.90 -36.15
N GLN A 204 -10.33 10.57 -36.21
CA GLN A 204 -10.94 9.66 -35.24
C GLN A 204 -10.33 9.82 -33.86
N ARG A 205 -9.00 10.02 -33.76
CA ARG A 205 -8.31 10.30 -32.50
C ARG A 205 -8.73 11.64 -31.90
N LEU A 206 -8.74 12.70 -32.70
CA LEU A 206 -9.20 14.03 -32.28
C LEU A 206 -10.65 14.00 -31.78
N ALA A 207 -11.53 13.32 -32.51
CA ALA A 207 -12.92 13.13 -32.09
C ALA A 207 -13.01 12.31 -30.79
N GLY A 208 -12.16 11.29 -30.62
CA GLY A 208 -12.05 10.51 -29.39
C GLY A 208 -11.62 11.35 -28.19
N TRP A 209 -10.56 12.16 -28.33
CA TRP A 209 -10.10 13.07 -27.29
C TRP A 209 -11.14 14.13 -26.93
N ARG A 210 -11.84 14.68 -27.93
CA ARG A 210 -12.92 15.65 -27.69
C ARG A 210 -14.10 15.01 -26.95
N ARG A 211 -14.52 13.79 -27.31
CA ARG A 211 -15.56 13.05 -26.57
C ARG A 211 -15.16 12.76 -25.13
N GLN A 212 -13.91 12.36 -24.90
CA GLN A 212 -13.39 12.14 -23.55
C GLN A 212 -13.33 13.46 -22.76
N ALA A 213 -12.89 14.56 -23.38
CA ALA A 213 -12.86 15.90 -22.78
C ALA A 213 -14.27 16.39 -22.40
N GLN A 214 -15.27 16.17 -23.26
CA GLN A 214 -16.67 16.48 -22.99
C GLN A 214 -17.17 15.75 -21.75
N TYR A 215 -16.88 14.45 -21.61
CA TYR A 215 -17.26 13.73 -20.40
C TYR A 215 -16.51 14.25 -19.18
N LEU A 216 -15.20 14.48 -19.29
CA LEU A 216 -14.36 14.97 -18.20
C LEU A 216 -14.80 16.36 -17.69
N SER A 217 -15.30 17.25 -18.56
CA SER A 217 -15.83 18.54 -18.13
C SER A 217 -17.15 18.43 -17.35
N THR A 218 -17.94 17.37 -17.56
CA THR A 218 -19.16 17.14 -16.74
C THR A 218 -18.86 16.67 -15.33
N ILE A 219 -17.66 16.16 -15.06
CA ILE A 219 -17.27 15.60 -13.77
C ILE A 219 -16.23 16.43 -13.03
N ASN A 220 -15.69 17.48 -13.64
CA ASN A 220 -14.71 18.36 -13.03
C ASN A 220 -15.37 19.65 -12.48
N LEU A 221 -14.56 20.68 -12.20
CA LEU A 221 -14.99 21.97 -11.64
C LEU A 221 -15.00 23.10 -12.68
N SER A 222 -15.17 22.79 -13.98
CA SER A 222 -15.19 23.81 -15.04
C SER A 222 -16.45 24.69 -15.01
N GLU A 223 -17.60 24.11 -14.66
CA GLU A 223 -18.89 24.83 -14.65
C GLU A 223 -19.24 25.42 -13.27
N ALA A 224 -18.80 24.78 -12.18
CA ALA A 224 -19.16 25.16 -10.81
C ALA A 224 -17.98 24.99 -9.84
N PRO A 225 -17.97 25.71 -8.69
CA PRO A 225 -16.92 25.58 -7.68
C PRO A 225 -17.05 24.31 -6.81
N HIS A 226 -18.10 23.51 -7.00
CA HIS A 226 -18.36 22.25 -6.32
C HIS A 226 -18.82 21.19 -7.32
N TRP A 227 -18.63 19.91 -6.99
CA TRP A 227 -19.12 18.80 -7.81
C TRP A 227 -20.64 18.66 -7.67
N SER A 228 -21.31 18.35 -8.78
CA SER A 228 -22.76 18.11 -8.85
C SER A 228 -23.18 16.71 -8.41
N TYR A 229 -22.23 15.89 -7.95
CA TYR A 229 -22.43 14.49 -7.56
C TYR A 229 -21.80 14.22 -6.20
N SER A 230 -22.35 13.23 -5.49
CA SER A 230 -21.85 12.79 -4.19
C SER A 230 -20.73 11.76 -4.33
N PHE A 231 -19.81 11.76 -3.38
CA PHE A 231 -18.74 10.77 -3.32
C PHE A 231 -19.23 9.44 -2.76
N LYS A 232 -18.78 8.35 -3.40
CA LYS A 232 -18.96 6.98 -2.94
C LYS A 232 -17.63 6.46 -2.42
N THR A 233 -17.62 6.08 -1.16
CA THR A 233 -16.44 5.56 -0.47
C THR A 233 -16.50 4.05 -0.37
N LEU A 234 -15.34 3.41 -0.29
CA LEU A 234 -15.23 1.97 -0.05
C LEU A 234 -15.23 1.69 1.46
N PRO A 235 -15.80 0.54 1.89
CA PRO A 235 -15.81 0.19 3.31
C PRO A 235 -14.40 -0.04 3.84
N ARG A 236 -14.18 0.31 5.12
CA ARG A 236 -12.93 -0.02 5.83
C ARG A 236 -12.79 -1.55 6.02
N PRO A 237 -11.55 -2.07 6.14
CA PRO A 237 -11.31 -3.47 6.48
C PRO A 237 -12.01 -3.87 7.78
N LYS A 238 -12.47 -5.13 7.88
CA LYS A 238 -13.08 -5.68 9.09
C LYS A 238 -12.63 -7.11 9.38
N GLY A 239 -12.81 -7.56 10.62
CA GLY A 239 -12.57 -8.95 11.03
C GLY A 239 -11.13 -9.40 10.76
N ARG A 240 -10.93 -10.50 10.03
CA ARG A 240 -9.57 -11.02 9.76
C ARG A 240 -8.69 -10.02 9.01
N ALA A 241 -9.26 -9.13 8.21
CA ALA A 241 -8.49 -8.14 7.45
C ALA A 241 -7.82 -7.07 8.33
N THR A 242 -8.19 -6.96 9.62
CA THR A 242 -7.53 -6.06 10.58
C THR A 242 -6.25 -6.68 11.18
N LYS A 243 -6.00 -7.98 10.96
CA LYS A 243 -4.84 -8.71 11.49
C LYS A 243 -3.62 -8.66 10.57
N VAL A 244 -3.35 -7.49 10.00
CA VAL A 244 -2.26 -7.27 9.05
C VAL A 244 -1.30 -6.20 9.57
N VAL A 245 -0.01 -6.40 9.29
CA VAL A 245 1.04 -5.40 9.53
C VAL A 245 1.68 -5.09 8.18
N TYR A 246 1.62 -3.84 7.77
CA TYR A 246 2.32 -3.36 6.58
C TYR A 246 3.68 -2.78 6.99
N THR A 247 4.69 -3.02 6.17
CA THR A 247 6.01 -2.37 6.29
C THR A 247 6.29 -1.69 4.95
N GLU A 248 6.33 -0.37 4.97
CA GLU A 248 6.57 0.48 3.81
C GLU A 248 7.98 1.04 3.90
N TYR A 249 8.67 1.07 2.75
CA TYR A 249 10.04 1.54 2.64
C TYR A 249 10.08 2.73 1.68
N ASP A 250 10.49 3.88 2.17
CA ASP A 250 10.74 5.04 1.33
C ASP A 250 11.99 4.78 0.47
N LEU A 251 11.83 4.96 -0.84
CA LEU A 251 12.94 4.89 -1.77
C LEU A 251 13.71 6.23 -1.82
N PRO A 252 15.02 6.23 -2.15
CA PRO A 252 15.86 7.43 -2.09
C PRO A 252 15.36 8.60 -2.94
N GLN A 253 14.75 8.31 -4.08
CA GLN A 253 14.14 9.31 -4.95
C GLN A 253 12.65 9.01 -5.11
N LYS A 254 11.82 10.05 -4.99
CA LYS A 254 10.38 9.96 -5.26
C LYS A 254 10.06 9.60 -6.71
N THR A 255 11.08 9.62 -7.57
CA THR A 255 10.96 9.23 -8.96
C THR A 255 11.05 7.73 -9.19
N ARG A 256 11.53 6.96 -8.20
CA ARG A 256 11.67 5.51 -8.34
C ARG A 256 10.30 4.86 -8.55
N GLN A 257 10.21 4.04 -9.59
CA GLN A 257 9.01 3.28 -9.94
C GLN A 257 9.33 1.78 -9.83
N PRO A 258 9.38 1.23 -8.60
CA PRO A 258 9.76 -0.16 -8.39
C PRO A 258 8.75 -1.09 -9.07
N HIS A 259 9.26 -1.98 -9.92
CA HIS A 259 8.51 -3.00 -10.63
C HIS A 259 9.27 -4.35 -10.61
N ASP A 260 8.55 -5.44 -10.86
CA ASP A 260 9.07 -6.82 -10.89
C ASP A 260 9.93 -7.17 -9.66
N VAL A 261 9.41 -6.86 -8.47
CA VAL A 261 10.15 -7.09 -7.23
C VAL A 261 10.38 -8.58 -7.00
N ILE A 262 11.63 -8.97 -6.78
CA ILE A 262 12.03 -10.31 -6.36
C ILE A 262 12.72 -10.25 -5.00
N VAL A 263 12.57 -11.30 -4.19
CA VAL A 263 13.28 -11.43 -2.91
C VAL A 263 14.28 -12.57 -3.03
N ASP A 264 15.55 -12.29 -2.75
CA ASP A 264 16.59 -13.31 -2.79
C ASP A 264 16.61 -14.20 -1.55
N SER A 265 17.47 -15.22 -1.54
CA SER A 265 17.59 -16.19 -0.44
C SER A 265 18.04 -15.57 0.90
N GLN A 266 18.58 -14.36 0.89
CA GLN A 266 18.98 -13.62 2.08
C GLN A 266 17.89 -12.65 2.57
N GLY A 267 16.74 -12.63 1.90
CA GLY A 267 15.63 -11.75 2.21
C GLY A 267 15.82 -10.32 1.70
N VAL A 268 16.75 -10.08 0.77
CA VAL A 268 16.94 -8.77 0.15
C VAL A 268 15.98 -8.62 -1.02
N ALA A 269 15.31 -7.48 -1.10
CA ALA A 269 14.41 -7.15 -2.20
C ALA A 269 15.17 -6.48 -3.34
N TRP A 270 14.98 -6.96 -4.56
CA TRP A 270 15.50 -6.38 -5.79
C TRP A 270 14.34 -5.92 -6.66
N TYR A 271 14.47 -4.74 -7.27
CA TYR A 271 13.43 -4.17 -8.14
C TYR A 271 14.05 -3.49 -9.35
N ALA A 272 13.38 -3.54 -10.49
CA ALA A 272 13.68 -2.66 -11.62
C ALA A 272 12.94 -1.33 -11.42
N SER A 273 13.58 -0.19 -11.67
CA SER A 273 12.82 1.08 -11.77
C SER A 273 12.31 1.23 -13.19
N PHE A 274 11.02 1.44 -13.38
CA PHE A 274 10.46 1.63 -14.72
C PHE A 274 10.84 2.97 -15.36
N GLY A 275 10.94 4.03 -14.58
CA GLY A 275 11.24 5.37 -15.10
C GLY A 275 12.71 5.59 -15.42
N GLU A 276 13.61 4.74 -14.91
CA GLU A 276 15.05 4.97 -14.89
C GLU A 276 15.80 3.66 -15.14
N MET A 277 16.93 3.71 -15.83
CA MET A 277 17.75 2.52 -16.11
C MET A 277 18.55 2.06 -14.89
N ILE A 278 17.85 1.71 -13.80
CA ILE A 278 18.48 1.25 -12.57
C ILE A 278 17.86 -0.07 -12.07
N LEU A 279 18.70 -0.86 -11.42
CA LEU A 279 18.31 -1.96 -10.55
C LEU A 279 18.47 -1.50 -9.10
N GLY A 280 17.39 -1.52 -8.33
CA GLY A 280 17.42 -1.19 -6.91
C GLY A 280 17.53 -2.43 -6.04
N LYS A 281 18.36 -2.35 -4.99
CA LYS A 281 18.51 -3.36 -3.95
C LYS A 281 18.12 -2.75 -2.61
N LEU A 282 17.04 -3.23 -2.02
CA LEU A 282 16.54 -2.83 -0.70
C LEU A 282 16.80 -3.95 0.31
N ASP A 283 17.51 -3.64 1.39
CA ASP A 283 17.59 -4.50 2.57
C ASP A 283 16.39 -4.20 3.50
N PRO A 284 15.41 -5.11 3.64
CA PRO A 284 14.21 -4.85 4.43
C PRO A 284 14.47 -4.73 5.94
N LYS A 285 15.62 -5.22 6.45
CA LYS A 285 15.96 -5.11 7.87
C LYS A 285 16.42 -3.71 8.24
N THR A 286 17.18 -3.08 7.35
CA THR A 286 17.80 -1.76 7.60
C THR A 286 17.07 -0.62 6.88
N GLY A 287 16.24 -0.94 5.88
CA GLY A 287 15.62 0.04 4.98
C GLY A 287 16.61 0.69 4.02
N ARG A 288 17.85 0.17 3.95
CA ARG A 288 18.90 0.72 3.08
C ARG A 288 18.65 0.29 1.65
N VAL A 289 18.66 1.27 0.75
CA VAL A 289 18.56 1.08 -0.70
C VAL A 289 19.90 1.36 -1.35
N THR A 290 20.31 0.51 -2.29
CA THR A 290 21.45 0.74 -3.20
C THR A 290 20.96 0.64 -4.63
N ASP A 291 21.15 1.70 -5.40
CA ASP A 291 20.79 1.73 -6.81
C ASP A 291 22.03 1.41 -7.67
N TYR A 292 21.86 0.48 -8.61
CA TYR A 292 22.87 0.10 -9.59
C TYR A 292 22.43 0.60 -10.96
N GLN A 293 23.30 1.34 -11.64
CA GLN A 293 23.07 1.72 -13.03
C GLN A 293 23.10 0.49 -13.92
N VAL A 294 22.06 0.33 -14.74
CA VAL A 294 22.03 -0.74 -15.76
C VAL A 294 22.86 -0.25 -16.94
N PRO A 295 23.92 -0.98 -17.35
CA PRO A 295 24.78 -0.54 -18.44
C PRO A 295 24.00 -0.49 -19.76
N LEU A 296 24.21 0.57 -20.52
CA LEU A 296 23.77 0.66 -21.92
C LEU A 296 24.57 -0.36 -22.74
N LEU A 297 23.92 -1.46 -23.14
CA LEU A 297 24.58 -2.52 -23.90
C LEU A 297 24.98 -2.09 -25.32
N LYS A 298 24.30 -1.07 -25.88
CA LYS A 298 24.51 -0.58 -27.26
C LYS A 298 24.35 0.95 -27.31
N PRO A 299 25.39 1.73 -26.97
CA PRO A 299 25.29 3.18 -26.83
C PRO A 299 25.18 3.95 -28.16
N ASN A 300 25.48 3.30 -29.30
CA ASN A 300 25.57 3.94 -30.62
C ASN A 300 24.53 3.41 -31.64
N LEU A 301 23.43 2.82 -31.16
CA LEU A 301 22.29 2.46 -32.01
C LEU A 301 21.19 3.52 -31.93
#